data_AF-A0A2D5AW63-F1
#
_entry.id   AF-A0A2D5AW63-F1
#
_cell.length_a   1.000
_cell.length_b   1.000
_cell.length_c   1.000
_cell.angle_alpha   90.00
_cell.angle_beta   90.00
_cell.angle_gamma   90.00
#
_symmetry.space_group_name_H-M   'P 1'
#
loop_
_entity.id
_entity.type
_entity.pdbx_description
1 polymer ?
#
loop_
_entity_poly.entity_id
_entity_poly.type
_entity_poly.pdbx_seq_one_letter_code
_entity_poly.pdbx_strand_id
1 'polypeptide(L)'
;MTIELSNEIWNSGFPVNAWMVQQAQANAVTNQQQIAGQIALLFQIADQVFSGPDAARLQKYVGGHVKVPSYLANVLNALPAGTHTDQVGPAAYFRPSNADISAWLAGADSTSCPNCPTPEEVLSAARLSIPSIGDLIESHRLIAEGYTNPDGSHPALVLYEAGANLHAGFQPWGPAANLANQLPGMYDAYADDLVGELVAHGVERVHWYSFMTEFSPQGFAAYGCWNNMDQTIGLPVVGPYLDQGAPKAAAIYRGPPLSSNAPSALSLFRTAGANPVSLEIDPPVLGSIVAAEVDLQTTGHSLASLFYNRAPATIPAGNGMVLLTFMQGTPTQVVFPQPGPIATFSIPVPNDVDLCGREISVQALHFSGLPGFALSNAQDLRFGR
;
A
#
# COMPACT_ATOMS: atom_id res chain seq x y z
N MET A 1 -9.38 -13.47 -10.36
CA MET A 1 -8.85 -14.47 -9.42
C MET A 1 -7.62 -15.09 -10.06
N THR A 2 -6.50 -15.05 -9.35
CA THR A 2 -5.22 -15.60 -9.80
C THR A 2 -4.95 -16.89 -9.04
N ILE A 3 -4.44 -17.91 -9.74
CA ILE A 3 -4.01 -19.15 -9.12
C ILE A 3 -2.52 -19.31 -9.36
N GLU A 4 -1.79 -19.44 -8.27
CA GLU A 4 -0.34 -19.54 -8.23
C GLU A 4 0.07 -20.83 -7.51
N LEU A 5 1.13 -21.45 -8.02
CA LEU A 5 1.93 -22.40 -7.24
C LEU A 5 3.17 -21.63 -6.72
N SER A 6 3.12 -21.29 -5.42
CA SER A 6 3.92 -20.23 -4.76
C SER A 6 5.42 -20.54 -4.59
N ASN A 7 6.15 -19.52 -4.12
CA ASN A 7 7.56 -19.50 -3.71
C ASN A 7 8.06 -20.75 -2.96
N GLU A 8 7.16 -21.41 -2.23
CA GLU A 8 7.43 -22.58 -1.41
C GLU A 8 7.94 -23.78 -2.24
N ILE A 9 7.60 -23.88 -3.52
CA ILE A 9 7.95 -25.04 -4.35
C ILE A 9 9.42 -25.04 -4.80
N TRP A 10 10.06 -23.87 -4.86
CA TRP A 10 11.48 -23.75 -5.20
C TRP A 10 12.36 -23.43 -3.99
N ASN A 11 11.77 -22.98 -2.89
CA ASN A 11 12.49 -22.65 -1.68
C ASN A 11 12.71 -23.90 -0.82
N SER A 12 13.98 -24.33 -0.70
CA SER A 12 14.37 -25.52 0.07
C SER A 12 14.06 -25.45 1.57
N GLY A 13 13.69 -24.27 2.09
CA GLY A 13 13.21 -24.11 3.46
C GLY A 13 11.80 -24.66 3.69
N PHE A 14 11.03 -24.92 2.63
CA PHE A 14 9.64 -25.38 2.75
C PHE A 14 9.51 -26.90 2.53
N PRO A 15 8.66 -27.59 3.33
CA PRO A 15 8.42 -29.03 3.18
C PRO A 15 7.92 -29.43 1.77
N VAL A 16 7.18 -28.56 1.09
CA VAL A 16 6.67 -28.83 -0.26
C VAL A 16 7.80 -28.93 -1.29
N ASN A 17 8.86 -28.13 -1.20
CA ASN A 17 10.03 -28.29 -2.08
C ASN A 17 10.70 -29.66 -1.86
N ALA A 18 10.88 -30.08 -0.61
CA ALA A 18 11.44 -31.39 -0.30
C ALA A 18 10.57 -32.53 -0.86
N TRP A 19 9.25 -32.40 -0.75
CA TRP A 19 8.31 -33.35 -1.36
C TRP A 19 8.41 -33.36 -2.89
N MET A 20 8.48 -32.20 -3.55
CA MET A 20 8.65 -32.10 -5.01
C MET A 20 9.92 -32.81 -5.48
N VAL A 21 11.04 -32.60 -4.77
CA VAL A 21 12.31 -33.27 -5.09
C VAL A 21 12.19 -34.79 -4.94
N GLN A 22 11.54 -35.28 -3.89
CA GLN A 22 11.31 -36.72 -3.71
C GLN A 22 10.42 -37.30 -4.81
N GLN A 23 9.35 -36.60 -5.19
CA GLN A 23 8.47 -37.03 -6.29
C GLN A 23 9.20 -37.03 -7.63
N ALA A 24 10.02 -36.01 -7.90
CA ALA A 24 10.84 -35.96 -9.11
C ALA A 24 11.78 -37.16 -9.21
N GLN A 25 12.44 -37.52 -8.10
CA GLN A 25 13.28 -38.72 -8.01
C GLN A 25 12.48 -40.01 -8.24
N ALA A 26 11.34 -40.15 -7.56
CA ALA A 26 10.48 -41.34 -7.68
C ALA A 26 9.95 -41.54 -9.11
N ASN A 27 9.69 -40.45 -9.83
CA ASN A 27 9.17 -40.44 -11.18
C ASN A 27 10.26 -40.39 -12.27
N ALA A 28 11.55 -40.40 -11.89
CA ALA A 28 12.69 -40.27 -12.80
C ALA A 28 12.62 -39.05 -13.73
N VAL A 29 12.16 -37.91 -13.20
CA VAL A 29 12.10 -36.61 -13.91
C VAL A 29 12.92 -35.56 -13.17
N THR A 30 13.19 -34.43 -13.84
CA THR A 30 13.80 -33.27 -13.17
C THR A 30 12.82 -32.63 -12.19
N ASN A 31 13.34 -31.90 -11.19
CA ASN A 31 12.49 -31.18 -10.24
C ASN A 31 11.56 -30.17 -10.95
N GLN A 32 12.05 -29.50 -12.00
CA GLN A 32 11.27 -28.55 -12.79
C GLN A 32 10.16 -29.24 -13.58
N GLN A 33 10.38 -30.44 -14.12
CA GLN A 33 9.33 -31.23 -14.76
C GLN A 33 8.26 -31.68 -13.77
N GLN A 34 8.66 -32.11 -12.57
CA GLN A 34 7.71 -32.44 -11.50
C GLN A 34 6.86 -31.21 -11.12
N ILE A 35 7.49 -30.05 -10.93
CA ILE A 35 6.81 -28.79 -10.63
C ILE A 35 5.84 -28.40 -11.75
N ALA A 36 6.28 -28.43 -13.01
CA ALA A 36 5.46 -28.10 -14.16
C ALA A 36 4.23 -29.03 -14.28
N GLY A 37 4.40 -30.32 -13.98
CA GLY A 37 3.28 -31.27 -13.90
C GLY A 37 2.27 -30.92 -12.82
N GLN A 38 2.72 -30.48 -11.64
CA GLN A 38 1.83 -30.05 -10.55
C GLN A 38 1.13 -28.72 -10.86
N ILE A 39 1.82 -27.77 -11.52
CA ILE A 39 1.21 -26.52 -12.01
C ILE A 39 0.09 -26.85 -13.01
N ALA A 40 0.36 -27.70 -13.99
CA ALA A 40 -0.63 -28.10 -14.98
C ALA A 40 -1.84 -28.81 -14.35
N LEU A 41 -1.61 -29.70 -13.39
CA LEU A 41 -2.67 -30.37 -12.63
C LEU A 41 -3.52 -29.34 -11.85
N LEU A 42 -2.89 -28.38 -11.18
CA LEU A 42 -3.61 -27.35 -10.44
C LEU A 42 -4.45 -26.47 -11.37
N PHE A 43 -3.90 -26.04 -12.50
CA PHE A 43 -4.65 -25.27 -13.51
C PHE A 43 -5.84 -26.07 -14.03
N GLN A 44 -5.68 -27.36 -14.29
CA GLN A 44 -6.77 -28.21 -14.74
C GLN A 44 -7.88 -28.35 -13.67
N ILE A 45 -7.50 -28.60 -12.41
CA ILE A 45 -8.46 -28.69 -11.30
C ILE A 45 -9.20 -27.36 -11.15
N ALA A 46 -8.46 -26.25 -11.20
CA ALA A 46 -9.02 -24.92 -11.08
C ALA A 46 -10.00 -24.59 -12.20
N ASP A 47 -9.63 -24.86 -13.45
CA ASP A 47 -10.51 -24.66 -14.60
C ASP A 47 -11.80 -25.49 -14.48
N GLN A 48 -11.73 -26.69 -13.88
CA GLN A 48 -12.92 -27.51 -13.62
C GLN A 48 -13.80 -26.93 -12.51
N VAL A 49 -13.19 -26.54 -11.38
CA VAL A 49 -13.91 -26.02 -10.21
C VAL A 49 -14.56 -24.67 -10.50
N PHE A 50 -13.84 -23.79 -11.20
CA PHE A 50 -14.30 -22.45 -11.57
C PHE A 50 -14.81 -22.42 -13.02
N SER A 51 -15.48 -23.49 -13.46
CA SER A 51 -16.18 -23.53 -14.74
C SER A 51 -17.64 -23.10 -14.60
N GLY A 52 -18.21 -22.59 -15.69
CA GLY A 52 -19.64 -22.23 -15.77
C GLY A 52 -19.90 -20.95 -16.56
N PRO A 53 -21.15 -20.69 -16.96
CA PRO A 53 -21.51 -19.51 -17.74
C PRO A 53 -21.28 -18.20 -16.99
N ASP A 54 -21.33 -18.23 -15.65
CA ASP A 54 -21.15 -17.07 -14.78
C ASP A 54 -19.77 -17.04 -14.09
N ALA A 55 -18.91 -18.02 -14.39
CA ALA A 55 -17.61 -18.11 -13.73
C ALA A 55 -16.64 -17.08 -14.31
N ALA A 56 -16.00 -16.31 -13.42
CA ALA A 56 -14.95 -15.38 -13.82
C ALA A 56 -13.74 -16.17 -14.38
N ARG A 57 -13.13 -15.66 -15.47
CA ARG A 57 -11.89 -16.24 -16.00
C ARG A 57 -10.81 -16.24 -14.92
N LEU A 58 -10.22 -17.41 -14.71
CA LEU A 58 -9.01 -17.57 -13.90
C LEU A 58 -7.79 -17.07 -14.66
N GLN A 59 -6.93 -16.33 -13.98
CA GLN A 59 -5.60 -16.00 -14.48
C GLN A 59 -4.59 -17.02 -13.93
N LYS A 60 -3.85 -17.66 -14.84
CA LYS A 60 -2.86 -18.69 -14.56
C LYS A 60 -1.48 -18.06 -14.38
N TYR A 61 -0.95 -18.18 -13.17
CA TYR A 61 0.31 -17.57 -12.78
C TYR A 61 1.41 -18.62 -12.56
N VAL A 62 2.60 -18.39 -13.11
CA VAL A 62 3.79 -19.23 -12.85
C VAL A 62 4.87 -18.40 -12.16
N GLY A 63 5.14 -18.74 -10.90
CA GLY A 63 6.15 -18.08 -10.07
C GLY A 63 7.59 -18.35 -10.52
N GLY A 64 8.43 -17.33 -10.38
CA GLY A 64 9.86 -17.37 -10.63
C GLY A 64 10.70 -17.11 -9.38
N HIS A 65 12.00 -17.37 -9.48
CA HIS A 65 12.97 -17.02 -8.45
C HIS A 65 13.78 -15.81 -8.93
N VAL A 66 13.67 -14.64 -8.28
CA VAL A 66 14.29 -13.38 -8.77
C VAL A 66 15.78 -13.50 -9.06
N LYS A 67 16.55 -14.17 -8.19
CA LYS A 67 17.99 -14.37 -8.39
C LYS A 67 18.37 -15.48 -9.39
N VAL A 68 17.41 -16.29 -9.84
CA VAL A 68 17.64 -17.45 -10.72
C VAL A 68 16.60 -17.44 -11.84
N PRO A 69 16.67 -16.51 -12.81
CA PRO A 69 15.70 -16.43 -13.91
C PRO A 69 15.58 -17.75 -14.70
N SER A 70 16.67 -18.51 -14.81
CA SER A 70 16.67 -19.83 -15.46
C SER A 70 15.72 -20.84 -14.81
N TYR A 71 15.36 -20.67 -13.53
CA TYR A 71 14.33 -21.48 -12.88
C TYR A 71 12.98 -21.33 -13.61
N LEU A 72 12.53 -20.09 -13.83
CA LEU A 72 11.26 -19.80 -14.50
C LEU A 72 11.28 -20.38 -15.93
N ALA A 73 12.36 -20.11 -16.68
CA ALA A 73 12.52 -20.64 -18.04
C ALA A 73 12.42 -22.17 -18.07
N ASN A 74 13.07 -22.87 -17.14
CA ASN A 74 13.05 -24.33 -17.08
C ASN A 74 11.67 -24.89 -16.71
N VAL A 75 10.92 -24.20 -15.84
CA VAL A 75 9.53 -24.59 -15.52
C VAL A 75 8.62 -24.38 -16.72
N LEU A 76 8.68 -23.22 -17.38
CA LEU A 76 7.87 -22.93 -18.57
C LEU A 76 8.14 -23.92 -19.71
N ASN A 77 9.42 -24.24 -19.96
CA ASN A 77 9.83 -25.23 -20.97
C ASN A 77 9.36 -26.66 -20.64
N ALA A 78 9.11 -26.95 -19.36
CA ALA A 78 8.65 -28.26 -18.91
C ALA A 78 7.11 -28.36 -18.81
N LEU A 79 6.36 -27.27 -19.02
CA LEU A 79 4.90 -27.31 -19.07
C LEU A 79 4.44 -28.18 -20.25
N PRO A 80 3.33 -28.92 -20.09
CA PRO A 80 2.74 -29.67 -21.19
C PRO A 80 2.45 -28.76 -22.40
N ALA A 81 2.70 -29.27 -23.60
CA ALA A 81 2.37 -28.56 -24.82
C ALA A 81 0.87 -28.17 -24.84
N GLY A 82 0.57 -26.94 -25.22
CA GLY A 82 -0.81 -26.42 -25.17
C GLY A 82 -1.18 -25.75 -23.85
N THR A 83 -0.31 -25.73 -22.85
CA THR A 83 -0.57 -24.98 -21.60
C THR A 83 -0.58 -23.48 -21.89
N HIS A 84 -1.65 -22.79 -21.47
CA HIS A 84 -1.72 -21.33 -21.51
C HIS A 84 -1.30 -20.78 -20.15
N THR A 85 -0.41 -19.80 -20.15
CA THR A 85 0.03 -19.04 -18.97
C THR A 85 -0.31 -17.56 -19.16
N ASP A 86 -1.08 -16.98 -18.25
CA ASP A 86 -1.47 -15.56 -18.32
C ASP A 86 -0.36 -14.64 -17.80
N GLN A 87 0.32 -15.07 -16.75
CA GLN A 87 1.22 -14.24 -15.96
C GLN A 87 2.41 -15.06 -15.47
N VAL A 88 3.57 -14.41 -15.41
CA VAL A 88 4.78 -14.97 -14.82
C VAL A 88 5.48 -13.90 -14.00
N GLY A 89 6.25 -14.31 -13.01
CA GLY A 89 7.22 -13.40 -12.40
C GLY A 89 7.68 -13.85 -11.02
N PRO A 90 8.70 -13.18 -10.46
CA PRO A 90 9.21 -13.50 -9.15
C PRO A 90 8.65 -12.58 -8.05
N ALA A 91 9.05 -12.85 -6.80
CA ALA A 91 9.05 -11.86 -5.73
C ALA A 91 10.28 -10.94 -5.85
N ALA A 92 10.11 -9.62 -5.71
CA ALA A 92 11.21 -8.66 -5.75
C ALA A 92 11.40 -7.94 -4.42
N TYR A 93 12.48 -8.26 -3.72
CA TYR A 93 12.78 -7.66 -2.43
C TYR A 93 14.04 -6.79 -2.46
N PHE A 94 13.94 -5.58 -1.92
CA PHE A 94 15.10 -4.74 -1.61
C PHE A 94 15.47 -4.88 -0.14
N ARG A 95 16.78 -4.91 0.14
CA ARG A 95 17.32 -5.10 1.50
C ARG A 95 18.78 -4.63 1.56
N PRO A 96 19.32 -4.36 2.76
CA PRO A 96 20.75 -4.08 2.91
C PRO A 96 21.60 -5.19 2.31
N SER A 97 22.77 -4.83 1.75
CA SER A 97 23.66 -5.83 1.18
C SER A 97 24.24 -6.74 2.27
N ASN A 98 24.69 -7.93 1.90
CA ASN A 98 25.38 -8.81 2.85
C ASN A 98 26.67 -8.16 3.39
N ALA A 99 27.28 -7.25 2.63
CA ALA A 99 28.49 -6.53 3.04
C ALA A 99 28.16 -5.51 4.15
N ASP A 100 27.07 -4.75 4.00
CA ASP A 100 26.59 -3.80 5.02
C ASP A 100 26.24 -4.54 6.31
N ILE A 101 25.46 -5.63 6.20
CA ILE A 101 25.08 -6.46 7.36
C ILE A 101 26.33 -7.02 8.06
N SER A 102 27.32 -7.49 7.30
CA SER A 102 28.57 -8.01 7.87
C SER A 102 29.36 -6.92 8.59
N ALA A 103 29.36 -5.70 8.08
CA ALA A 103 30.01 -4.55 8.72
C ALA A 103 29.32 -4.16 10.04
N TRP A 104 27.98 -4.15 10.07
CA TRP A 104 27.20 -3.88 11.27
C TRP A 104 27.40 -4.93 12.37
N LEU A 105 27.54 -6.20 11.97
CA LEU A 105 27.78 -7.31 12.87
C LEU A 105 29.25 -7.48 13.27
N ALA A 106 30.16 -6.66 12.73
CA ALA A 106 31.57 -6.73 13.09
C ALA A 106 31.76 -6.42 14.58
N GLY A 107 32.21 -7.41 15.34
CA GLY A 107 32.41 -7.29 16.80
C GLY A 107 31.11 -7.31 17.61
N ALA A 108 29.96 -7.65 17.00
CA ALA A 108 28.72 -7.86 17.74
C ALA A 108 28.71 -9.23 18.46
N ASP A 109 28.03 -9.28 19.60
CA ASP A 109 27.75 -10.49 20.37
C ASP A 109 26.28 -10.51 20.85
N SER A 110 25.92 -11.47 21.71
CA SER A 110 24.54 -11.61 22.23
C SER A 110 24.08 -10.46 23.13
N THR A 111 24.98 -9.59 23.56
CA THR A 111 24.75 -8.51 24.55
C THR A 111 25.13 -7.12 24.06
N SER A 112 25.94 -7.02 23.01
CA SER A 112 26.46 -5.76 22.48
C SER A 112 26.56 -5.79 20.96
N CYS A 113 26.30 -4.64 20.35
CA CYS A 113 26.47 -4.43 18.92
C CYS A 113 27.08 -3.05 18.68
N PRO A 114 28.42 -2.93 18.73
CA PRO A 114 29.11 -1.64 18.71
C PRO A 114 28.91 -0.87 17.39
N ASN A 115 28.61 -1.61 16.31
CA ASN A 115 28.42 -1.08 14.97
C ASN A 115 26.98 -1.24 14.47
N CYS A 116 26.01 -1.42 15.38
CA CYS A 116 24.62 -1.55 14.96
C CYS A 116 24.14 -0.29 14.24
N PRO A 117 23.41 -0.44 13.12
CA PRO A 117 22.96 0.69 12.36
C PRO A 117 21.84 1.43 13.08
N THR A 118 21.71 2.70 12.74
CA THR A 118 20.48 3.47 12.94
C THR A 118 19.39 3.03 11.96
N PRO A 119 18.11 3.30 12.26
CA PRO A 119 17.01 3.05 11.32
C PRO A 119 17.22 3.70 9.94
N GLU A 120 17.75 4.91 9.90
CA GLU A 120 18.07 5.66 8.68
C GLU A 120 19.18 4.99 7.86
N GLU A 121 20.21 4.45 8.51
CA GLU A 121 21.28 3.69 7.85
C GLU A 121 20.75 2.37 7.26
N VAL A 122 19.85 1.68 7.96
CA VAL A 122 19.20 0.46 7.43
C VAL A 122 18.41 0.79 6.17
N LEU A 123 17.56 1.83 6.22
CA LEU A 123 16.76 2.26 5.08
C LEU A 123 17.65 2.69 3.89
N SER A 124 18.67 3.50 4.15
CA SER A 124 19.61 3.97 3.13
C SER A 124 20.32 2.80 2.45
N ALA A 125 20.87 1.85 3.24
CA ALA A 125 21.53 0.66 2.71
C ALA A 125 20.56 -0.24 1.91
N ALA A 126 19.31 -0.33 2.33
CA ALA A 126 18.30 -1.10 1.59
C ALA A 126 17.96 -0.46 0.23
N ARG A 127 17.79 0.86 0.18
CA ARG A 127 17.51 1.61 -1.06
C ARG A 127 18.61 1.44 -2.11
N LEU A 128 19.88 1.37 -1.68
CA LEU A 128 21.01 1.14 -2.59
C LEU A 128 20.93 -0.19 -3.36
N SER A 129 20.14 -1.17 -2.89
CA SER A 129 19.95 -2.44 -3.59
C SER A 129 18.89 -2.40 -4.69
N ILE A 130 18.03 -1.38 -4.72
CA ILE A 130 16.88 -1.31 -5.64
C ILE A 130 17.31 -1.40 -7.11
N PRO A 131 18.32 -0.66 -7.60
CA PRO A 131 18.73 -0.75 -9.01
C PRO A 131 19.17 -2.17 -9.43
N SER A 132 19.70 -2.96 -8.50
CA SER A 132 20.10 -4.35 -8.82
C SER A 132 18.91 -5.29 -9.04
N ILE A 133 17.70 -4.88 -8.64
CA ILE A 133 16.47 -5.61 -8.91
C ILE A 133 16.13 -5.50 -10.41
N GLY A 134 16.33 -4.32 -11.02
CA GLY A 134 16.01 -4.07 -12.42
C GLY A 134 16.62 -5.10 -13.37
N ASP A 135 17.93 -5.34 -13.26
CA ASP A 135 18.65 -6.35 -14.07
C ASP A 135 18.07 -7.77 -13.94
N LEU A 136 17.63 -8.13 -12.74
CA LEU A 136 17.03 -9.43 -12.48
C LEU A 136 15.61 -9.54 -13.06
N ILE A 137 14.83 -8.46 -12.96
CA ILE A 137 13.47 -8.38 -13.52
C ILE A 137 13.51 -8.39 -15.06
N GLU A 138 14.45 -7.68 -15.67
CA GLU A 138 14.66 -7.68 -17.12
C GLU A 138 14.86 -9.09 -17.67
N SER A 139 15.63 -9.91 -16.96
CA SER A 139 15.84 -11.32 -17.35
C SER A 139 14.53 -12.12 -17.32
N HIS A 140 13.61 -11.82 -16.40
CA HIS A 140 12.29 -12.46 -16.34
C HIS A 140 11.35 -11.94 -17.44
N ARG A 141 11.43 -10.65 -17.79
CA ARG A 141 10.71 -10.05 -18.92
C ARG A 141 11.03 -10.77 -20.23
N LEU A 142 12.32 -10.97 -20.51
CA LEU A 142 12.77 -11.67 -21.71
C LEU A 142 12.30 -13.13 -21.76
N ILE A 143 12.21 -13.80 -20.61
CA ILE A 143 11.66 -15.16 -20.52
C ILE A 143 10.15 -15.15 -20.79
N ALA A 144 9.42 -14.18 -20.25
CA ALA A 144 7.99 -14.03 -20.49
C ALA A 144 7.69 -13.82 -21.98
N GLU A 145 8.37 -12.87 -22.62
CA GLU A 145 8.23 -12.58 -24.05
C GLU A 145 8.67 -13.73 -24.96
N GLY A 146 9.64 -14.53 -24.52
CA GLY A 146 10.10 -15.71 -25.24
C GLY A 146 9.14 -16.90 -25.19
N TYR A 147 8.18 -16.91 -24.26
CA TYR A 147 7.20 -17.97 -24.12
C TYR A 147 5.94 -17.67 -24.95
N THR A 148 5.63 -18.54 -25.91
CA THR A 148 4.45 -18.39 -26.78
C THR A 148 3.32 -19.32 -26.34
N ASN A 149 2.22 -18.73 -25.89
CA ASN A 149 0.97 -19.44 -25.63
C ASN A 149 0.38 -20.04 -26.91
N PRO A 150 -0.55 -21.01 -26.80
CA PRO A 150 -1.17 -21.64 -27.97
C PRO A 150 -1.93 -20.68 -28.90
N ASP A 151 -2.35 -19.53 -28.38
CA ASP A 151 -3.03 -18.47 -29.13
C ASP A 151 -2.07 -17.41 -29.71
N GLY A 152 -0.76 -17.60 -29.54
CA GLY A 152 0.28 -16.68 -30.00
C GLY A 152 0.57 -15.53 -29.04
N SER A 153 -0.14 -15.41 -27.91
CA SER A 153 0.18 -14.44 -26.86
C SER A 153 1.42 -14.85 -26.05
N HIS A 154 1.90 -13.95 -25.21
CA HIS A 154 2.90 -14.23 -24.18
C HIS A 154 2.36 -13.82 -22.81
N PRO A 155 2.81 -14.44 -21.71
CA PRO A 155 2.40 -14.03 -20.37
C PRO A 155 2.87 -12.62 -20.05
N ALA A 156 2.07 -11.92 -19.24
CA ALA A 156 2.45 -10.65 -18.65
C ALA A 156 3.50 -10.85 -17.55
N LEU A 157 4.45 -9.91 -17.42
CA LEU A 157 5.37 -9.90 -16.29
C LEU A 157 4.69 -9.26 -15.07
N VAL A 158 4.39 -10.08 -14.07
CA VAL A 158 3.69 -9.69 -12.86
C VAL A 158 4.46 -10.18 -11.65
N LEU A 159 4.75 -9.29 -10.69
CA LEU A 159 5.35 -9.72 -9.43
C LEU A 159 4.27 -10.16 -8.47
N TYR A 160 4.36 -11.39 -7.97
CA TYR A 160 3.47 -11.84 -6.91
C TYR A 160 3.84 -11.19 -5.57
N GLU A 161 5.08 -10.74 -5.35
CA GLU A 161 5.47 -10.02 -4.13
C GLU A 161 6.46 -8.91 -4.49
N ALA A 162 6.40 -7.76 -3.82
CA ALA A 162 7.52 -6.83 -3.84
C ALA A 162 7.60 -5.98 -2.58
N GLY A 163 8.82 -5.63 -2.19
CA GLY A 163 9.06 -4.60 -1.18
C GLY A 163 10.32 -4.77 -0.36
N ALA A 164 10.30 -4.18 0.83
CA ALA A 164 11.41 -4.31 1.76
C ALA A 164 11.46 -5.73 2.33
N ASN A 165 12.66 -6.28 2.44
CA ASN A 165 12.99 -7.47 3.22
C ASN A 165 13.98 -7.07 4.30
N LEU A 166 13.46 -6.52 5.40
CA LEU A 166 14.25 -6.14 6.56
C LEU A 166 14.19 -7.23 7.64
N HIS A 167 14.27 -8.50 7.24
CA HIS A 167 14.35 -9.62 8.17
C HIS A 167 15.73 -9.69 8.83
N ALA A 168 15.82 -9.33 10.10
CA ALA A 168 17.07 -9.40 10.85
C ALA A 168 17.37 -10.80 11.40
N GLY A 169 16.40 -11.71 11.51
CA GLY A 169 16.64 -13.09 11.95
C GLY A 169 17.21 -13.17 13.35
N PHE A 170 16.64 -12.39 14.28
CA PHE A 170 17.13 -12.21 15.67
C PHE A 170 18.53 -11.60 15.81
N GLN A 171 19.09 -11.03 14.74
CA GLN A 171 20.37 -10.34 14.82
C GLN A 171 20.24 -9.00 15.58
N PRO A 172 21.32 -8.49 16.21
CA PRO A 172 21.27 -7.29 17.04
C PRO A 172 20.75 -6.01 16.36
N TRP A 173 20.74 -5.94 15.03
CA TRP A 173 20.21 -4.81 14.26
C TRP A 173 18.69 -4.86 14.02
N GLY A 174 18.00 -5.91 14.49
CA GLY A 174 16.54 -6.06 14.37
C GLY A 174 15.71 -4.87 14.88
N PRO A 175 16.03 -4.24 16.03
CA PRO A 175 15.31 -3.04 16.47
C PRO A 175 15.39 -1.89 15.47
N ALA A 176 16.55 -1.66 14.86
CA ALA A 176 16.73 -0.63 13.83
C ALA A 176 15.97 -0.98 12.55
N ALA A 177 15.97 -2.25 12.14
CA ALA A 177 15.17 -2.74 11.02
C ALA A 177 13.66 -2.47 11.21
N ASN A 178 13.14 -2.78 12.40
CA ASN A 178 11.73 -2.57 12.74
C ASN A 178 11.34 -1.09 12.67
N LEU A 179 12.22 -0.20 13.12
CA LEU A 179 12.01 1.25 13.07
C LEU A 179 12.17 1.81 11.66
N ALA A 180 13.09 1.26 10.85
CA ALA A 180 13.34 1.70 9.48
C ALA A 180 12.08 1.61 8.60
N ASN A 181 11.26 0.56 8.79
CA ASN A 181 9.97 0.40 8.12
C ASN A 181 8.95 1.51 8.44
N GLN A 182 9.16 2.25 9.53
CA GLN A 182 8.25 3.29 10.00
C GLN A 182 8.70 4.69 9.56
N LEU A 183 9.92 4.82 9.02
CA LEU A 183 10.46 6.08 8.57
C LEU A 183 9.70 6.58 7.33
N PRO A 184 9.44 7.90 7.21
CA PRO A 184 8.83 8.48 6.02
C PRO A 184 9.58 8.12 4.73
N GLY A 185 10.92 8.06 4.77
CA GLY A 185 11.73 7.71 3.59
C GLY A 185 11.54 6.27 3.09
N MET A 186 10.86 5.40 3.83
CA MET A 186 10.44 4.10 3.31
C MET A 186 9.39 4.26 2.21
N TYR A 187 8.50 5.26 2.34
CA TYR A 187 7.57 5.60 1.27
C TYR A 187 8.32 5.96 -0.01
N ASP A 188 9.34 6.82 0.07
CA ASP A 188 10.16 7.20 -1.08
C ASP A 188 10.88 5.99 -1.70
N ALA A 189 11.39 5.08 -0.87
CA ALA A 189 11.99 3.82 -1.35
C ALA A 189 11.03 2.97 -2.18
N TYR A 190 9.74 2.95 -1.82
CA TYR A 190 8.72 2.26 -2.61
C TYR A 190 8.30 3.09 -3.83
N ALA A 191 7.87 4.33 -3.61
CA ALA A 191 7.15 5.16 -4.56
C ALA A 191 8.06 5.75 -5.63
N ASP A 192 9.24 6.24 -5.23
CA ASP A 192 10.16 6.96 -6.10
C ASP A 192 11.23 6.04 -6.67
N ASP A 193 11.68 5.04 -5.90
CA ASP A 193 12.76 4.15 -6.32
C ASP A 193 12.21 2.83 -6.90
N LEU A 194 11.59 1.97 -6.07
CA LEU A 194 11.22 0.61 -6.47
C LEU A 194 10.19 0.60 -7.60
N VAL A 195 9.08 1.34 -7.47
CA VAL A 195 8.03 1.35 -8.50
C VAL A 195 8.58 1.85 -9.82
N GLY A 196 9.40 2.90 -9.80
CA GLY A 196 10.08 3.42 -10.99
C GLY A 196 10.92 2.34 -11.67
N GLU A 197 11.73 1.63 -10.88
CA GLU A 197 12.58 0.53 -11.36
C GLU A 197 11.76 -0.60 -11.99
N LEU A 198 10.69 -1.06 -11.31
CA LEU A 198 9.85 -2.14 -11.80
C LEU A 198 9.14 -1.79 -13.12
N VAL A 199 8.61 -0.56 -13.22
CA VAL A 199 7.96 -0.07 -14.45
C VAL A 199 8.97 0.07 -15.58
N ALA A 200 10.17 0.59 -15.31
CA ALA A 200 11.24 0.72 -16.30
C ALA A 200 11.65 -0.65 -16.89
N HIS A 201 11.52 -1.72 -16.11
CA HIS A 201 11.84 -3.09 -16.50
C HIS A 201 10.60 -3.93 -16.89
N GLY A 202 9.50 -3.27 -17.25
CA GLY A 202 8.36 -3.92 -17.91
C GLY A 202 7.47 -4.75 -16.99
N VAL A 203 7.50 -4.52 -15.67
CA VAL A 203 6.50 -5.11 -14.76
C VAL A 203 5.16 -4.43 -14.99
N GLU A 204 4.16 -5.22 -15.36
CA GLU A 204 2.80 -4.73 -15.64
C GLU A 204 1.95 -4.63 -14.36
N ARG A 205 2.22 -5.51 -13.39
CA ARG A 205 1.48 -5.58 -12.13
C ARG A 205 2.36 -6.06 -11.00
N VAL A 206 2.12 -5.53 -9.81
CA VAL A 206 2.69 -6.03 -8.57
C VAL A 206 1.55 -6.35 -7.63
N HIS A 207 1.53 -7.56 -7.10
CA HIS A 207 0.72 -7.91 -5.95
C HIS A 207 1.50 -7.49 -4.71
N TRP A 208 1.05 -6.42 -4.09
CA TRP A 208 1.80 -5.82 -3.00
C TRP A 208 1.53 -6.56 -1.70
N TYR A 209 2.46 -7.43 -1.32
CA TYR A 209 2.57 -7.96 0.03
C TYR A 209 4.05 -8.26 0.33
N SER A 210 4.44 -8.12 1.60
CA SER A 210 5.76 -8.50 2.10
C SER A 210 5.59 -9.34 3.36
N PHE A 211 5.97 -10.62 3.27
CA PHE A 211 6.04 -11.54 4.43
C PHE A 211 7.42 -11.55 5.10
N MET A 212 8.38 -10.84 4.51
CA MET A 212 9.81 -10.96 4.82
C MET A 212 10.33 -9.85 5.72
N THR A 213 9.46 -9.14 6.43
CA THR A 213 9.87 -8.08 7.34
C THR A 213 9.39 -8.39 8.75
N GLU A 214 10.31 -8.35 9.72
CA GLU A 214 9.96 -8.48 11.12
C GLU A 214 9.11 -7.24 11.52
N PHE A 215 7.95 -7.49 12.12
CA PHE A 215 7.11 -6.42 12.67
C PHE A 215 6.73 -6.76 14.11
N SER A 216 6.70 -5.74 14.96
CA SER A 216 5.96 -5.83 16.22
C SER A 216 4.49 -5.51 15.96
N PRO A 217 3.53 -6.33 16.43
CA PRO A 217 2.10 -6.06 16.34
C PRO A 217 1.66 -4.73 16.98
N GLN A 218 2.51 -4.13 17.84
CA GLN A 218 2.22 -2.87 18.52
C GLN A 218 2.62 -1.61 17.73
N GLY A 219 3.16 -1.75 16.51
CA GLY A 219 3.80 -0.65 15.76
C GLY A 219 3.46 -0.58 14.28
N PHE A 220 2.18 -0.74 13.90
CA PHE A 220 1.74 -0.45 12.54
C PHE A 220 1.87 1.07 12.27
N ALA A 221 2.96 1.48 11.62
CA ALA A 221 3.15 2.86 11.17
C ALA A 221 2.64 3.07 9.73
N ALA A 222 2.30 4.31 9.38
CA ALA A 222 1.61 4.67 8.15
C ALA A 222 2.37 4.42 6.82
N TYR A 223 3.64 3.98 6.87
CA TYR A 223 4.59 4.08 5.75
C TYR A 223 5.24 2.77 5.30
N GLY A 224 5.07 1.66 6.02
CA GLY A 224 5.92 0.46 5.85
C GLY A 224 5.37 -0.70 5.03
N CYS A 225 4.15 -0.63 4.51
CA CYS A 225 3.29 -1.81 4.51
C CYS A 225 2.19 -1.81 3.43
N TRP A 226 2.20 -2.51 2.28
CA TRP A 226 1.15 -2.37 1.23
C TRP A 226 0.02 -3.44 1.26
N ASN A 227 -1.24 -3.03 1.01
CA ASN A 227 -2.48 -3.82 1.17
C ASN A 227 -2.72 -4.94 0.12
N ASN A 228 -3.36 -6.04 0.60
CA ASN A 228 -4.12 -7.17 0.01
C ASN A 228 -3.89 -7.70 -1.44
N MET A 229 -4.01 -9.04 -1.57
CA MET A 229 -3.68 -9.92 -2.71
C MET A 229 -4.43 -9.67 -4.03
N ASP A 230 -5.57 -8.97 -4.01
CA ASP A 230 -6.50 -8.93 -5.15
C ASP A 230 -6.60 -7.55 -5.86
N GLN A 231 -5.79 -6.57 -5.50
CA GLN A 231 -5.86 -5.26 -6.17
C GLN A 231 -5.20 -5.27 -7.55
N THR A 232 -6.01 -5.01 -8.57
CA THR A 232 -5.54 -4.68 -9.91
C THR A 232 -4.97 -3.26 -9.87
N ILE A 233 -3.78 -3.03 -10.43
CA ILE A 233 -3.28 -1.66 -10.65
C ILE A 233 -4.15 -1.02 -11.73
N GLY A 234 -5.19 -0.34 -11.29
CA GLY A 234 -5.96 0.64 -12.05
C GLY A 234 -6.14 1.85 -11.16
N LEU A 235 -5.75 3.03 -11.65
CA LEU A 235 -6.15 4.28 -11.03
C LEU A 235 -7.67 4.45 -11.22
N PRO A 236 -8.51 4.63 -10.18
CA PRO A 236 -8.28 4.51 -8.72
C PRO A 236 -8.77 3.18 -8.10
N VAL A 237 -8.29 2.87 -6.89
CA VAL A 237 -8.73 1.75 -6.03
C VAL A 237 -10.02 2.12 -5.30
N VAL A 238 -11.10 1.36 -5.50
CA VAL A 238 -12.43 1.63 -4.95
C VAL A 238 -12.78 0.68 -3.80
N GLY A 239 -12.92 1.19 -2.57
CA GLY A 239 -13.73 0.57 -1.51
C GLY A 239 -13.20 0.66 -0.06
N PRO A 240 -14.06 0.86 0.95
CA PRO A 240 -13.70 0.76 2.37
C PRO A 240 -13.58 -0.71 2.84
N TYR A 241 -12.50 -1.04 3.56
CA TYR A 241 -12.21 -2.38 4.07
C TYR A 241 -12.88 -2.65 5.43
N LEU A 242 -13.46 -3.84 5.61
CA LEU A 242 -14.00 -4.35 6.87
C LEU A 242 -13.14 -5.54 7.36
N ASP A 243 -12.78 -5.50 8.64
CA ASP A 243 -11.87 -6.42 9.31
C ASP A 243 -12.47 -7.82 9.52
N GLN A 244 -11.88 -8.83 8.90
CA GLN A 244 -12.16 -10.26 9.17
C GLN A 244 -10.85 -11.06 9.15
N GLY A 245 -10.17 -11.13 10.31
CA GLY A 245 -9.80 -12.42 10.93
C GLY A 245 -8.62 -13.27 10.42
N ALA A 246 -7.55 -12.69 9.86
CA ALA A 246 -6.29 -13.44 9.66
C ALA A 246 -5.08 -12.50 9.87
N PRO A 247 -3.86 -12.99 10.19
CA PRO A 247 -2.67 -12.15 10.24
C PRO A 247 -2.36 -11.69 8.81
N LYS A 248 -2.81 -10.49 8.47
CA LYS A 248 -2.79 -9.94 7.12
C LYS A 248 -1.69 -8.90 7.00
N ALA A 249 -0.99 -8.94 5.87
CA ALA A 249 -0.03 -7.94 5.43
C ALA A 249 -0.58 -6.52 5.67
N ALA A 250 0.10 -5.78 6.53
CA ALA A 250 0.67 -4.49 6.21
C ALA A 250 -0.17 -3.58 5.26
N ALA A 251 -0.82 -2.52 5.78
CA ALA A 251 -1.62 -1.54 5.01
C ALA A 251 -0.94 -0.15 4.87
N ILE A 252 -0.86 0.43 3.66
CA ILE A 252 -0.44 1.82 3.47
C ILE A 252 -1.74 2.58 3.28
N TYR A 253 -1.90 3.61 4.09
CA TYR A 253 -2.94 4.63 3.96
C TYR A 253 -2.72 5.57 2.76
N ARG A 254 -1.72 5.28 1.92
CA ARG A 254 -1.24 6.10 0.82
C ARG A 254 -1.26 5.28 -0.47
N GLY A 255 -2.21 5.58 -1.37
CA GLY A 255 -2.17 5.17 -2.77
C GLY A 255 -0.89 5.66 -3.48
N PRO A 256 -0.78 5.46 -4.81
CA PRO A 256 0.42 5.84 -5.56
C PRO A 256 0.77 7.34 -5.37
N PRO A 257 2.05 7.72 -5.50
CA PRO A 257 2.47 9.11 -5.43
C PRO A 257 1.69 9.95 -6.44
N LEU A 258 1.22 11.11 -5.98
CA LEU A 258 0.64 12.10 -6.86
C LEU A 258 1.72 12.61 -7.81
N SER A 259 1.37 12.80 -9.08
CA SER A 259 2.24 13.44 -10.06
C SER A 259 2.83 14.73 -9.49
N SER A 260 4.06 15.10 -9.86
CA SER A 260 4.68 16.38 -9.51
C SER A 260 3.85 17.61 -9.93
N ASN A 261 2.93 17.43 -10.87
CA ASN A 261 1.97 18.44 -11.34
C ASN A 261 0.69 18.52 -10.49
N ALA A 262 0.55 17.70 -9.46
CA ALA A 262 -0.60 17.72 -8.56
C ALA A 262 -0.68 19.08 -7.82
N PRO A 263 -1.89 19.67 -7.70
CA PRO A 263 -2.12 20.85 -6.89
C PRO A 263 -1.57 20.72 -5.47
N SER A 264 -0.99 21.78 -4.93
CA SER A 264 -0.66 21.86 -3.50
C SER A 264 -1.94 21.94 -2.67
N ALA A 265 -1.93 21.25 -1.53
CA ALA A 265 -2.97 21.36 -0.53
C ALA A 265 -3.07 22.82 -0.07
N LEU A 266 -4.30 23.27 0.18
CA LEU A 266 -4.57 24.66 0.56
C LEU A 266 -5.67 24.73 1.60
N SER A 267 -5.53 25.67 2.52
CA SER A 267 -6.57 26.07 3.45
C SER A 267 -6.75 27.58 3.37
N LEU A 268 -7.92 28.04 2.94
CA LEU A 268 -8.25 29.46 2.79
C LEU A 268 -9.31 29.88 3.79
N PHE A 269 -8.97 30.88 4.59
CA PHE A 269 -9.89 31.46 5.55
C PHE A 269 -11.11 32.13 4.86
N ARG A 270 -12.32 31.85 5.37
CA ARG A 270 -13.56 32.47 4.93
C ARG A 270 -14.50 32.76 6.10
N THR A 271 -14.65 34.03 6.48
CA THR A 271 -15.72 34.46 7.41
C THR A 271 -16.92 35.01 6.65
N ALA A 272 -18.13 34.70 7.14
CA ALA A 272 -19.37 35.28 6.64
C ALA A 272 -20.28 35.72 7.80
N GLY A 273 -20.90 36.90 7.65
CA GLY A 273 -21.83 37.45 8.63
C GLY A 273 -21.21 37.64 10.02
N ALA A 274 -22.00 37.37 11.05
CA ALA A 274 -21.61 37.50 12.47
C ALA A 274 -20.93 36.25 13.05
N ASN A 275 -20.39 35.36 12.21
CA ASN A 275 -19.75 34.14 12.69
C ASN A 275 -18.41 34.47 13.40
N PRO A 276 -18.16 33.96 14.62
CA PRO A 276 -16.87 34.08 15.29
C PRO A 276 -15.72 33.46 14.48
N VAL A 277 -14.54 34.08 14.58
CA VAL A 277 -13.29 33.49 14.11
C VAL A 277 -12.83 32.48 15.17
N SER A 278 -13.19 31.23 14.98
CA SER A 278 -12.95 30.15 15.94
C SER A 278 -12.48 28.85 15.32
N LEU A 279 -12.55 28.66 14.00
CA LEU A 279 -12.09 27.46 13.31
C LEU A 279 -10.74 27.71 12.63
N GLU A 280 -9.75 26.90 13.00
CA GLU A 280 -8.46 26.74 12.32
C GLU A 280 -8.34 25.30 11.79
N ILE A 281 -7.89 25.12 10.54
CA ILE A 281 -7.72 23.80 9.93
C ILE A 281 -6.55 23.81 8.97
N ASP A 282 -5.69 22.80 9.10
CA ASP A 282 -4.52 22.62 8.26
C ASP A 282 -4.91 22.29 6.81
N PRO A 283 -4.05 22.62 5.82
CA PRO A 283 -4.24 22.19 4.44
C PRO A 283 -4.36 20.66 4.33
N PRO A 284 -5.37 20.13 3.60
CA PRO A 284 -5.57 18.69 3.48
C PRO A 284 -4.63 18.04 2.47
N VAL A 285 -3.44 17.70 2.96
CA VAL A 285 -2.47 16.89 2.23
C VAL A 285 -3.00 15.46 2.09
N LEU A 286 -3.03 14.96 0.86
CA LEU A 286 -3.51 13.60 0.57
C LEU A 286 -2.64 12.56 1.29
N GLY A 287 -3.28 11.62 1.98
CA GLY A 287 -2.59 10.60 2.78
C GLY A 287 -2.03 11.10 4.12
N SER A 288 -2.33 12.33 4.52
CA SER A 288 -1.97 12.87 5.84
C SER A 288 -3.14 12.82 6.83
N ILE A 289 -2.85 13.24 8.06
CA ILE A 289 -3.86 13.61 9.03
C ILE A 289 -3.97 15.12 9.01
N VAL A 290 -5.19 15.63 8.81
CA VAL A 290 -5.50 17.05 8.95
C VAL A 290 -5.88 17.32 10.39
N ALA A 291 -5.16 18.24 11.02
CA ALA A 291 -5.55 18.80 12.29
C ALA A 291 -6.52 19.95 12.08
N ALA A 292 -7.52 20.03 12.94
CA ALA A 292 -8.40 21.19 13.04
C ALA A 292 -8.69 21.50 14.50
N GLU A 293 -8.80 22.79 14.81
CA GLU A 293 -9.08 23.30 16.14
C GLU A 293 -10.28 24.23 16.09
N VAL A 294 -11.14 24.13 17.11
CA VAL A 294 -12.28 25.02 17.29
C VAL A 294 -12.23 25.66 18.67
N ASP A 295 -12.03 26.97 18.71
CA ASP A 295 -12.05 27.78 19.94
C ASP A 295 -13.49 28.07 20.38
N LEU A 296 -13.92 27.38 21.44
CA LEU A 296 -15.24 27.53 22.01
C LEU A 296 -15.31 28.62 23.09
N GLN A 297 -14.19 29.13 23.58
CA GLN A 297 -14.15 30.19 24.60
C GLN A 297 -14.81 31.46 24.10
N THR A 298 -14.64 31.77 22.82
CA THR A 298 -15.24 32.92 22.13
C THR A 298 -16.77 32.96 22.20
N THR A 299 -17.41 31.80 22.40
CA THR A 299 -18.87 31.67 22.40
C THR A 299 -19.43 31.09 23.69
N GLY A 300 -18.59 30.59 24.59
CA GLY A 300 -19.02 29.97 25.85
C GLY A 300 -19.68 28.58 25.73
N HIS A 301 -19.61 27.94 24.56
CA HIS A 301 -20.12 26.58 24.35
C HIS A 301 -19.13 25.53 24.84
N SER A 302 -19.59 24.30 25.10
CA SER A 302 -18.74 23.20 25.57
C SER A 302 -18.44 22.11 24.53
N LEU A 303 -19.11 22.12 23.38
CA LEU A 303 -18.90 21.14 22.30
C LEU A 303 -18.80 21.83 20.93
N ALA A 304 -17.97 21.27 20.07
CA ALA A 304 -17.89 21.60 18.65
C ALA A 304 -18.13 20.35 17.80
N SER A 305 -18.68 20.52 16.61
CA SER A 305 -18.67 19.49 15.57
C SER A 305 -18.37 20.13 14.23
N LEU A 306 -17.53 19.48 13.43
CA LEU A 306 -17.20 19.94 12.08
C LEU A 306 -18.18 19.36 11.07
N PHE A 307 -18.51 20.17 10.09
CA PHE A 307 -19.22 19.72 8.92
C PHE A 307 -18.63 20.34 7.66
N TYR A 308 -18.75 19.62 6.54
CA TYR A 308 -18.19 20.07 5.28
C TYR A 308 -19.14 19.88 4.09
N ASN A 309 -18.99 20.74 3.09
CA ASN A 309 -19.84 20.76 1.90
C ASN A 309 -19.01 21.02 0.63
N ARG A 310 -19.42 20.40 -0.48
CA ARG A 310 -18.92 20.74 -1.82
C ARG A 310 -19.80 21.83 -2.38
N ALA A 311 -19.21 22.99 -2.72
CA ALA A 311 -19.92 24.17 -3.24
C ALA A 311 -21.11 24.63 -2.35
N PRO A 312 -20.87 25.11 -1.12
CA PRO A 312 -21.95 25.51 -0.22
C PRO A 312 -22.73 26.71 -0.76
N ALA A 313 -24.04 26.69 -0.53
CA ALA A 313 -24.86 27.88 -0.55
C ALA A 313 -24.70 28.63 0.78
N THR A 314 -24.81 29.95 0.71
CA THR A 314 -24.73 30.86 1.85
C THR A 314 -26.14 31.15 2.34
N ILE A 315 -26.49 30.66 3.54
CA ILE A 315 -27.82 30.85 4.13
C ILE A 315 -27.70 31.73 5.37
N PRO A 316 -28.24 32.96 5.37
CA PRO A 316 -28.28 33.78 6.56
C PRO A 316 -29.27 33.20 7.58
N ALA A 317 -28.84 33.09 8.83
CA ALA A 317 -29.68 32.75 9.97
C ALA A 317 -30.32 34.01 10.58
N GLY A 318 -31.44 33.84 11.29
CA GLY A 318 -32.19 34.95 11.89
C GLY A 318 -31.41 35.76 12.94
N ASN A 319 -30.28 35.23 13.43
CA ASN A 319 -29.37 35.89 14.38
C ASN A 319 -28.17 36.58 13.71
N GLY A 320 -28.15 36.69 12.36
CA GLY A 320 -27.06 37.31 11.61
C GLY A 320 -25.85 36.41 11.35
N MET A 321 -25.86 35.18 11.87
CA MET A 321 -24.88 34.14 11.49
C MET A 321 -25.17 33.66 10.08
N VAL A 322 -24.17 33.01 9.47
CA VAL A 322 -24.26 32.46 8.13
C VAL A 322 -23.89 30.99 8.15
N LEU A 323 -24.82 30.15 7.70
CA LEU A 323 -24.60 28.73 7.50
C LEU A 323 -24.12 28.48 6.07
N LEU A 324 -23.01 27.77 5.93
CA LEU A 324 -22.56 27.23 4.65
C LEU A 324 -23.09 25.81 4.51
N THR A 325 -24.11 25.62 3.68
CA THR A 325 -24.75 24.31 3.49
C THR A 325 -25.26 24.13 2.06
N PHE A 326 -25.59 22.91 1.66
CA PHE A 326 -26.13 22.62 0.34
C PHE A 326 -27.67 22.52 0.37
N MET A 327 -28.35 23.08 -0.62
CA MET A 327 -29.82 23.15 -0.63
C MET A 327 -30.49 21.86 -1.14
N GLN A 328 -29.77 20.91 -1.76
CA GLN A 328 -30.37 19.68 -2.33
C GLN A 328 -29.50 18.39 -2.22
N GLY A 329 -29.95 17.41 -1.44
CA GLY A 329 -29.75 15.98 -1.77
C GLY A 329 -28.43 15.28 -1.40
N THR A 330 -27.35 15.95 -1.05
CA THR A 330 -26.11 15.27 -0.58
C THR A 330 -25.95 15.44 0.94
N PRO A 331 -25.66 14.38 1.71
CA PRO A 331 -25.49 14.52 3.16
C PRO A 331 -24.29 15.40 3.47
N THR A 332 -24.51 16.44 4.25
CA THR A 332 -23.45 17.08 5.03
C THR A 332 -22.83 16.00 5.92
N GLN A 333 -21.56 15.70 5.72
CA GLN A 333 -20.86 14.78 6.63
C GLN A 333 -20.45 15.53 7.89
N VAL A 334 -20.76 14.92 9.02
CA VAL A 334 -20.56 15.49 10.36
C VAL A 334 -19.48 14.68 11.06
N VAL A 335 -18.43 15.35 11.51
CA VAL A 335 -17.39 14.74 12.36
C VAL A 335 -17.89 14.71 13.79
N PHE A 336 -17.64 13.61 14.49
CA PHE A 336 -18.13 13.42 15.87
C PHE A 336 -17.78 14.60 16.78
N PRO A 337 -18.70 15.02 17.68
CA PRO A 337 -18.47 16.15 18.55
C PRO A 337 -17.25 16.01 19.43
N GLN A 338 -16.52 17.11 19.61
CA GLN A 338 -15.33 17.19 20.47
C GLN A 338 -15.53 18.25 21.56
N PRO A 339 -15.02 18.01 22.78
CA PRO A 339 -15.18 18.92 23.92
C PRO A 339 -14.21 20.11 23.87
N GLY A 340 -14.66 21.25 24.41
CA GLY A 340 -13.86 22.45 24.62
C GLY A 340 -12.96 22.41 25.87
N PRO A 341 -12.23 23.51 26.16
CA PRO A 341 -12.37 24.85 25.57
C PRO A 341 -11.81 25.02 24.15
N ILE A 342 -10.85 24.18 23.75
CA ILE A 342 -10.37 24.04 22.38
C ILE A 342 -10.70 22.62 21.94
N ALA A 343 -11.63 22.48 21.01
CA ALA A 343 -12.02 21.19 20.46
C ALA A 343 -11.08 20.81 19.31
N THR A 344 -10.36 19.71 19.44
CA THR A 344 -9.37 19.24 18.45
C THR A 344 -9.90 18.07 17.64
N PHE A 345 -9.66 18.10 16.33
CA PHE A 345 -10.09 17.08 15.39
C PHE A 345 -8.88 16.54 14.63
N SER A 346 -8.86 15.23 14.44
CA SER A 346 -7.86 14.51 13.66
C SER A 346 -8.59 13.80 12.53
N ILE A 347 -8.47 14.34 11.31
CA ILE A 347 -9.23 13.88 10.15
C ILE A 347 -8.27 13.19 9.19
N PRO A 348 -8.37 11.86 9.01
CA PRO A 348 -7.56 11.17 8.02
C PRO A 348 -8.00 11.60 6.62
N VAL A 349 -7.04 12.06 5.81
CA VAL A 349 -7.28 12.38 4.40
C VAL A 349 -6.89 11.16 3.56
N PRO A 350 -7.84 10.54 2.83
CA PRO A 350 -7.51 9.44 1.93
C PRO A 350 -6.47 9.89 0.91
N ASN A 351 -5.46 9.07 0.62
CA ASN A 351 -4.57 9.34 -0.51
C ASN A 351 -5.21 8.87 -1.82
N ASP A 352 -6.29 9.54 -2.19
CA ASP A 352 -7.05 9.27 -3.39
C ASP A 352 -6.77 10.40 -4.40
N VAL A 353 -6.19 10.04 -5.55
CA VAL A 353 -5.87 11.01 -6.62
C VAL A 353 -7.11 11.73 -7.14
N ASP A 354 -8.30 11.10 -7.04
CA ASP A 354 -9.54 11.73 -7.44
C ASP A 354 -9.93 12.89 -6.51
N LEU A 355 -9.43 12.89 -5.26
CA LEU A 355 -9.57 14.02 -4.35
C LEU A 355 -8.63 15.17 -4.70
N CYS A 356 -7.54 14.93 -5.43
CA CYS A 356 -6.56 15.96 -5.72
C CYS A 356 -7.18 17.14 -6.49
N GLY A 357 -6.98 18.35 -5.99
CA GLY A 357 -7.59 19.57 -6.52
C GLY A 357 -9.07 19.73 -6.22
N ARG A 358 -9.74 18.77 -5.57
CA ARG A 358 -11.12 18.97 -5.11
C ARG A 358 -11.17 20.01 -4.00
N GLU A 359 -12.28 20.74 -3.98
CA GLU A 359 -12.52 21.79 -3.00
C GLU A 359 -13.72 21.46 -2.13
N ILE A 360 -13.60 21.75 -0.84
CA ILE A 360 -14.68 21.68 0.15
C ILE A 360 -14.64 22.93 1.02
N SER A 361 -15.78 23.29 1.60
CA SER A 361 -15.83 24.28 2.67
C SER A 361 -16.15 23.59 3.97
N VAL A 362 -15.35 23.82 5.01
CA VAL A 362 -15.53 23.30 6.36
C VAL A 362 -16.00 24.41 7.27
N GLN A 363 -16.95 24.11 8.16
CA GLN A 363 -17.45 25.01 9.19
C GLN A 363 -17.73 24.21 10.46
N ALA A 364 -17.62 24.85 11.63
CA ALA A 364 -17.92 24.25 12.91
C ALA A 364 -19.29 24.73 13.44
N LEU A 365 -20.03 23.80 14.02
CA LEU A 365 -21.18 24.05 14.88
C LEU A 365 -20.72 24.04 16.33
N HIS A 366 -20.91 25.15 17.02
CA HIS A 366 -20.74 25.25 18.47
C HIS A 366 -22.09 25.00 19.13
N PHE A 367 -22.15 24.07 20.08
CA PHE A 367 -23.39 23.72 20.76
C PHE A 367 -23.11 23.21 22.17
N SER A 368 -24.17 22.95 22.92
CA SER A 368 -24.16 22.73 24.38
C SER A 368 -23.70 23.99 25.14
N GLY A 369 -24.68 24.72 25.68
CA GLY A 369 -24.48 26.04 26.28
C GLY A 369 -25.74 26.93 26.17
N LEU A 370 -25.69 28.14 26.74
CA LEU A 370 -26.80 29.11 26.71
C LEU A 370 -26.42 30.39 25.94
N PRO A 371 -27.34 30.97 25.14
CA PRO A 371 -28.54 30.37 24.54
C PRO A 371 -28.28 29.93 23.09
N GLY A 372 -28.39 28.63 22.83
CA GLY A 372 -28.55 28.09 21.47
C GLY A 372 -27.29 27.46 20.89
N PHE A 373 -26.99 27.82 19.63
CA PHE A 373 -25.83 27.39 18.88
C PHE A 373 -25.10 28.60 18.30
N ALA A 374 -23.81 28.43 17.99
CA ALA A 374 -23.07 29.36 17.16
C ALA A 374 -22.43 28.64 15.97
N LEU A 375 -22.11 29.38 14.91
CA LEU A 375 -21.41 28.87 13.74
C LEU A 375 -20.06 29.57 13.64
N SER A 376 -18.97 28.82 13.48
CA SER A 376 -17.65 29.41 13.27
C SER A 376 -17.55 30.11 11.91
N ASN A 377 -16.43 30.80 11.68
CA ASN A 377 -15.91 31.02 10.33
C ASN A 377 -15.80 29.69 9.58
N ALA A 378 -15.77 29.78 8.26
CA ALA A 378 -15.46 28.65 7.41
C ALA A 378 -14.00 28.68 6.97
N GLN A 379 -13.53 27.54 6.47
CA GLN A 379 -12.31 27.45 5.68
C GLN A 379 -12.60 26.69 4.38
N ASP A 380 -12.22 27.27 3.25
CA ASP A 380 -12.27 26.63 1.95
C ASP A 380 -10.97 25.84 1.77
N LEU A 381 -11.08 24.52 1.69
CA LEU A 381 -9.95 23.62 1.58
C LEU A 381 -9.83 23.11 0.15
N ARG A 382 -8.59 22.99 -0.33
CA ARG A 382 -8.25 22.23 -1.54
C ARG A 382 -7.34 21.09 -1.18
N PHE A 383 -7.74 19.87 -1.54
CA PHE A 383 -6.93 18.67 -1.38
C PHE A 383 -5.75 18.69 -2.34
N GLY A 384 -4.58 18.25 -1.88
CA GLY A 384 -3.38 18.29 -2.71
C GLY A 384 -2.18 17.60 -2.08
N ARG A 385 -1.00 17.86 -2.64
CA ARG A 385 0.29 17.43 -2.06
C ARG A 385 0.75 18.33 -0.92
#